data_AF-A0A2V9GXN7-F1
#
_entry.id   AF-A0A2V9GXN7-F1
#
_cell.length_a   1.000
_cell.length_b   1.000
_cell.length_c   1.000
_cell.angle_alpha   90.00
_cell.angle_beta   90.00
_cell.angle_gamma   90.00
#
_symmetry.space_group_name_H-M   'P 1'
#
loop_
_entity.id
_entity.type
_entity.pdbx_description
1 polymer ?
#
loop_
_entity_poly.entity_id
_entity_poly.type
_entity_poly.pdbx_seq_one_letter_code
_entity_poly.pdbx_strand_id
1 'polypeptide(L)'
;MTLSCPGFNDKNDYDRQTPCDQDFLRKFARDTEAERLHTWFNREVPRCLRSLKLLDAEGLLVGDASYLFVPDNPGYESSEVLWFDEHNHPVDAEKVDRSDRRYQLRRCYKLVILIHLNRQLDFFLVLAARVVSGRRHECPILYGLVDELVKAVGRGVMKTLIVDRGLIDGAQIGRIKQQYGIDTVVPLRTNMDLYADIIGLTRSPDFRWEPYVSSATPPLPPISTPHPPLRVQKREAKRQQTLAQRKAKAAVEKPALVAGLPHTLLGMERDLRSWSDCPIPLTAVVSREVNEQGEYKDRVIVTSSSSLTAHEIRSTYELRTAIEERHRQYKCFWDLTHMHSCAFSLVVNQALFVLLAYTLLQAHLRLRKRAELNRRTRTSAFGLLTPTLQVVAVYYRQRFCLFSLAEFAGILLTLEDSARPKLNEKIRRIEKNLYSLLENARPP
;
A
#
# COMPACT_ATOMS: atom_id res chain seq x y z
N MET A 1 8.77 46.26 -5.89
CA MET A 1 9.99 45.72 -6.53
C MET A 1 9.71 44.29 -6.93
N THR A 2 9.72 43.98 -8.23
CA THR A 2 9.63 42.61 -8.72
C THR A 2 11.06 42.10 -8.84
N LEU A 3 11.40 41.03 -8.10
CA LEU A 3 12.72 40.43 -8.13
C LEU A 3 12.94 39.82 -9.53
N SER A 4 13.83 40.42 -10.33
CA SER A 4 14.24 39.86 -11.63
C SER A 4 15.46 38.97 -11.41
N CYS A 5 15.32 37.69 -11.73
CA CYS A 5 16.40 36.71 -11.63
C CYS A 5 16.92 36.40 -13.04
N PRO A 6 18.13 36.84 -13.44
CA PRO A 6 18.64 36.68 -14.81
C PRO A 6 18.95 35.22 -15.20
N GLY A 7 18.79 34.25 -14.30
CA GLY A 7 19.17 32.87 -14.53
C GLY A 7 20.69 32.70 -14.65
N PHE A 8 21.15 31.45 -14.79
CA PHE A 8 22.58 31.12 -14.94
C PHE A 8 22.97 30.82 -16.40
N ASN A 9 22.04 30.99 -17.35
CA ASN A 9 22.25 30.76 -18.79
C ASN A 9 21.25 31.57 -19.64
N ASP A 10 21.56 31.73 -20.92
CA ASP A 10 20.75 32.49 -21.90
C ASP A 10 19.63 31.65 -22.55
N LYS A 11 19.12 30.63 -21.85
CA LYS A 11 18.12 29.67 -22.39
C LYS A 11 16.69 29.96 -21.95
N ASN A 12 16.41 31.14 -21.40
CA ASN A 12 15.11 31.47 -20.83
C ASN A 12 14.32 32.37 -21.77
N ASP A 13 13.15 31.92 -22.19
CA ASP A 13 12.24 32.71 -23.03
C ASP A 13 11.43 33.76 -22.23
N TYR A 14 11.47 33.70 -20.89
CA TYR A 14 10.71 34.57 -19.98
C TYR A 14 11.51 34.93 -18.72
N ASP A 15 11.21 36.09 -18.12
CA ASP A 15 11.79 36.56 -16.85
C ASP A 15 11.48 35.58 -15.71
N ARG A 16 12.52 35.18 -14.97
CA ARG A 16 12.35 34.26 -13.83
C ARG A 16 11.94 35.01 -12.57
N GLN A 17 10.94 34.47 -11.88
CA GLN A 17 10.52 34.93 -10.54
C GLN A 17 11.37 34.32 -9.41
N THR A 18 12.12 33.24 -9.70
CA THR A 18 12.99 32.54 -8.73
C THR A 18 14.38 32.31 -9.31
N PRO A 19 15.45 32.28 -8.49
CA PRO A 19 16.82 32.06 -8.98
C PRO A 19 17.00 30.70 -9.66
N CYS A 20 16.31 29.68 -9.14
CA CYS A 20 16.29 28.35 -9.69
C CYS A 20 15.09 28.15 -10.60
N ASP A 21 15.30 27.35 -11.65
CA ASP A 21 14.24 26.83 -12.51
C ASP A 21 13.27 26.00 -11.67
N GLN A 22 11.95 26.05 -11.93
CA GLN A 22 10.98 25.19 -11.24
C GLN A 22 11.32 23.70 -11.42
N ASP A 23 11.97 23.37 -12.52
CA ASP A 23 12.40 22.03 -12.90
C ASP A 23 13.82 21.68 -12.43
N PHE A 24 14.46 22.55 -11.64
CA PHE A 24 15.84 22.38 -11.18
C PHE A 24 16.06 21.03 -10.48
N LEU A 25 15.15 20.63 -9.58
CA LEU A 25 15.28 19.35 -8.86
C LEU A 25 15.24 18.15 -9.80
N ARG A 26 14.39 18.17 -10.82
CA ARG A 26 14.35 17.10 -11.83
C ARG A 26 15.64 17.08 -12.65
N LYS A 27 16.13 18.24 -13.09
CA LYS A 27 17.39 18.35 -13.84
C LYS A 27 18.56 17.81 -13.01
N PHE A 28 18.64 18.18 -11.73
CA PHE A 28 19.67 17.69 -10.80
C PHE A 28 19.56 16.18 -10.55
N ALA A 29 18.34 15.67 -10.36
CA ALA A 29 18.10 14.23 -10.17
C ALA A 29 18.46 13.39 -11.40
N ARG A 30 18.43 13.96 -12.61
CA ARG A 30 18.68 13.24 -13.86
C ARG A 30 20.09 12.66 -13.92
N ASP A 31 21.07 13.40 -13.41
CA ASP A 31 22.48 13.02 -13.42
C ASP A 31 22.83 12.04 -12.28
N THR A 32 21.84 11.67 -11.45
CA THR A 32 22.04 10.70 -10.39
C THR A 32 21.90 9.28 -10.94
N GLU A 33 22.97 8.50 -10.86
CA GLU A 33 22.99 7.10 -11.27
C GLU A 33 21.95 6.25 -10.51
N ALA A 34 21.17 5.46 -11.24
CA ALA A 34 20.09 4.64 -10.69
C ALA A 34 20.56 3.65 -9.61
N GLU A 35 21.69 2.96 -9.81
CA GLU A 35 22.21 2.01 -8.81
C GLU A 35 22.70 2.70 -7.54
N ARG A 36 23.24 3.93 -7.65
CA ARG A 36 23.58 4.73 -6.47
C ARG A 36 22.34 5.14 -5.68
N LEU A 37 21.24 5.48 -6.36
CA LEU A 37 19.96 5.76 -5.72
C LEU A 37 19.36 4.54 -5.02
N HIS A 38 19.34 3.38 -5.68
CA HIS A 38 18.91 2.12 -5.05
C HIS A 38 19.75 1.80 -3.81
N THR A 39 21.08 1.85 -3.95
CA THR A 39 22.02 1.58 -2.84
C THR A 39 21.80 2.55 -1.68
N TRP A 40 21.63 3.84 -1.96
CA TRP A 40 21.36 4.84 -0.94
C TRP A 40 20.04 4.55 -0.22
N PHE A 41 18.96 4.31 -0.96
CA PHE A 41 17.64 4.04 -0.38
C PHE A 41 17.68 2.79 0.51
N ASN A 42 18.20 1.67 -0.02
CA ASN A 42 18.24 0.38 0.68
C ASN A 42 19.22 0.35 1.86
N ARG A 43 20.14 1.33 1.94
CA ARG A 43 21.10 1.46 3.05
C ARG A 43 20.65 2.46 4.10
N GLU A 44 20.30 3.68 3.69
CA GLU A 44 20.08 4.80 4.60
C GLU A 44 18.66 4.82 5.19
N VAL A 45 17.64 4.51 4.41
CA VAL A 45 16.25 4.49 4.89
C VAL A 45 16.05 3.51 6.04
N PRO A 46 16.44 2.22 5.93
CA PRO A 46 16.24 1.28 7.04
C PRO A 46 17.12 1.63 8.26
N ARG A 47 18.33 2.18 8.07
CA ARG A 47 19.17 2.68 9.17
C ARG A 47 18.54 3.84 9.92
N CYS A 48 17.96 4.79 9.18
CA CYS A 48 17.23 5.92 9.75
C CYS A 48 16.04 5.41 10.59
N LEU A 49 15.19 4.54 10.02
CA LEU A 49 14.05 3.97 10.75
C LEU A 49 14.47 3.18 11.99
N ARG A 50 15.60 2.46 11.94
CA ARG A 50 16.17 1.78 13.11
C ARG A 50 16.60 2.78 14.19
N SER A 51 17.30 3.86 13.81
CA SER A 51 17.74 4.89 14.75
C SER A 51 16.56 5.58 15.46
N LEU A 52 15.44 5.72 14.76
CA LEU A 52 14.17 6.23 15.29
C LEU A 52 13.37 5.21 16.10
N LYS A 53 13.87 3.97 16.27
CA LYS A 53 13.19 2.85 16.95
C LYS A 53 11.82 2.54 16.36
N LEU A 54 11.69 2.64 15.03
CA LEU A 54 10.46 2.38 14.29
C LEU A 54 10.40 0.98 13.68
N LEU A 55 11.39 0.13 13.94
CA LEU A 55 11.35 -1.27 13.53
C LEU A 55 10.76 -2.10 14.66
N ASP A 56 9.68 -2.81 14.35
CA ASP A 56 8.95 -3.66 15.29
C ASP A 56 9.72 -4.93 15.63
N ALA A 57 9.62 -5.36 16.89
CA ALA A 57 10.38 -6.49 17.42
C ALA A 57 9.95 -7.84 16.84
N GLU A 58 8.73 -7.96 16.30
CA GLU A 58 8.28 -9.17 15.62
C GLU A 58 9.02 -9.39 14.29
N GLY A 59 9.49 -8.31 13.65
CA GLY A 59 10.33 -8.42 12.45
C GLY A 59 9.61 -9.05 11.26
N LEU A 60 8.31 -8.77 11.10
CA LEU A 60 7.50 -9.22 9.96
C LEU A 60 7.74 -8.33 8.74
N LEU A 61 8.12 -8.94 7.63
CA LEU A 61 8.27 -8.27 6.34
C LEU A 61 7.54 -9.03 5.25
N VAL A 62 7.00 -8.30 4.29
CA VAL A 62 6.47 -8.87 3.05
C VAL A 62 7.37 -8.45 1.88
N GLY A 63 7.74 -9.44 1.08
CA GLY A 63 8.33 -9.23 -0.23
C GLY A 63 7.26 -9.20 -1.31
N ASP A 64 7.27 -8.17 -2.15
CA ASP A 64 6.36 -8.05 -3.29
C ASP A 64 7.07 -7.61 -4.56
N ALA A 65 6.50 -8.02 -5.70
CA ALA A 65 6.86 -7.54 -7.01
C ALA A 65 5.62 -7.04 -7.77
N SER A 66 5.76 -5.86 -8.37
CA SER A 66 4.65 -5.11 -8.94
C SER A 66 5.07 -4.42 -10.23
N TYR A 67 4.25 -4.51 -11.28
CA TYR A 67 4.50 -3.77 -12.51
C TYR A 67 4.14 -2.29 -12.37
N LEU A 68 5.02 -1.42 -12.89
CA LEU A 68 4.82 0.02 -13.03
C LEU A 68 4.56 0.31 -14.51
N PHE A 69 3.31 0.59 -14.85
CA PHE A 69 2.93 0.91 -16.22
C PHE A 69 3.23 2.36 -16.55
N VAL A 70 3.81 2.59 -17.73
CA VAL A 70 4.11 3.92 -18.26
C VAL A 70 3.40 4.09 -19.61
N PRO A 71 3.22 5.34 -20.09
CA PRO A 71 2.74 5.61 -21.43
C PRO A 71 3.53 4.81 -22.47
N ASP A 72 2.87 4.38 -23.54
CA ASP A 72 3.56 3.69 -24.63
C ASP A 72 4.38 4.68 -25.46
N ASN A 73 5.55 5.02 -24.92
CA ASN A 73 6.55 5.87 -25.54
C ASN A 73 7.88 5.10 -25.58
N PRO A 74 8.45 4.82 -26.76
CA PRO A 74 9.72 4.11 -26.88
C PRO A 74 10.90 4.85 -26.23
N GLY A 75 10.77 6.14 -25.94
CA GLY A 75 11.78 6.91 -25.23
C GLY A 75 12.03 6.48 -23.79
N TYR A 76 11.12 5.76 -23.14
CA TYR A 76 11.33 5.26 -21.77
C TYR A 76 12.50 4.26 -21.71
N GLU A 77 13.63 4.73 -21.20
CA GLU A 77 14.88 3.98 -21.10
C GLU A 77 14.72 2.74 -20.21
N SER A 78 15.22 1.59 -20.66
CA SER A 78 15.15 0.32 -19.91
C SER A 78 13.74 -0.21 -19.62
N SER A 79 12.70 0.35 -20.26
CA SER A 79 11.33 -0.16 -20.18
C SER A 79 11.13 -1.36 -21.10
N GLU A 80 10.14 -2.20 -20.76
CA GLU A 80 9.78 -3.37 -21.55
C GLU A 80 8.32 -3.32 -21.97
N VAL A 81 8.02 -3.92 -23.12
CA VAL A 81 6.66 -4.08 -23.61
C VAL A 81 6.26 -5.54 -23.48
N LEU A 82 5.23 -5.80 -22.67
CA LEU A 82 4.76 -7.15 -22.33
C LEU A 82 3.24 -7.25 -22.51
N TRP A 83 2.76 -8.48 -22.69
CA TRP A 83 1.34 -8.78 -22.69
C TRP A 83 0.84 -8.99 -21.27
N PHE A 84 -0.33 -8.43 -20.97
CA PHE A 84 -0.99 -8.55 -19.68
C PHE A 84 -2.45 -8.98 -19.84
N ASP A 85 -2.95 -9.79 -18.90
CA ASP A 85 -4.38 -10.11 -18.79
C ASP A 85 -5.20 -8.96 -18.18
N GLU A 86 -6.51 -9.17 -18.03
CA GLU A 86 -7.44 -8.20 -17.43
C GLU A 86 -7.15 -7.86 -15.95
N HIS A 87 -6.34 -8.70 -15.29
CA HIS A 87 -5.88 -8.54 -13.92
C HIS A 87 -4.47 -7.96 -13.83
N ASN A 88 -3.85 -7.60 -14.95
CA ASN A 88 -2.47 -7.11 -15.07
C ASN A 88 -1.40 -8.14 -14.68
N HIS A 89 -1.67 -9.44 -14.86
CA HIS A 89 -0.63 -10.46 -14.80
C HIS A 89 0.04 -10.61 -16.16
N PRO A 90 1.37 -10.78 -16.20
CA PRO A 90 2.10 -11.00 -17.44
C PRO A 90 1.67 -12.35 -18.06
N VAL A 91 1.46 -12.35 -19.36
CA VAL A 91 1.08 -13.56 -20.11
C VAL A 91 2.05 -13.83 -21.25
N ASP A 92 2.18 -15.11 -21.61
CA ASP A 92 3.04 -15.56 -22.68
C ASP A 92 2.44 -15.19 -24.05
N ALA A 93 3.15 -14.38 -24.83
CA ALA A 93 2.70 -13.85 -26.11
C ALA A 93 2.37 -14.93 -27.15
N GLU A 94 2.92 -16.14 -26.98
CA GLU A 94 2.70 -17.28 -27.88
C GLU A 94 1.46 -18.10 -27.51
N LYS A 95 0.97 -17.96 -26.27
CA LYS A 95 -0.17 -18.74 -25.74
C LYS A 95 -1.49 -17.96 -25.72
N VAL A 96 -1.48 -16.76 -26.29
CA VAL A 96 -2.55 -15.79 -26.12
C VAL A 96 -3.12 -15.41 -27.48
N ASP A 97 -4.45 -15.43 -27.58
CA ASP A 97 -5.17 -14.87 -28.73
C ASP A 97 -5.04 -13.35 -28.72
N ARG A 98 -4.27 -12.82 -29.68
CA ARG A 98 -4.00 -11.38 -29.82
C ARG A 98 -5.22 -10.57 -30.21
N SER A 99 -6.29 -11.22 -30.69
CA SER A 99 -7.56 -10.55 -31.02
C SER A 99 -8.47 -10.36 -29.79
N ASP A 100 -8.19 -11.06 -28.69
CA ASP A 100 -8.95 -10.94 -27.45
C ASP A 100 -8.56 -9.67 -26.69
N ARG A 101 -9.54 -8.78 -26.51
CA ARG A 101 -9.40 -7.48 -25.83
C ARG A 101 -9.03 -7.58 -24.35
N ARG A 102 -9.18 -8.75 -23.73
CA ARG A 102 -8.74 -8.99 -22.34
C ARG A 102 -7.23 -8.93 -22.22
N TYR A 103 -6.50 -9.18 -23.29
CA TYR A 103 -5.05 -9.09 -23.31
C TYR A 103 -4.60 -7.77 -23.90
N GLN A 104 -3.72 -7.09 -23.18
CA GLN A 104 -3.25 -5.75 -23.55
C GLN A 104 -1.73 -5.71 -23.54
N LEU A 105 -1.19 -5.13 -24.59
CA LEU A 105 0.22 -4.80 -24.68
C LEU A 105 0.48 -3.54 -23.85
N ARG A 106 1.38 -3.60 -22.87
CA ARG A 106 1.69 -2.45 -22.01
C ARG A 106 3.19 -2.29 -21.81
N ARG A 107 3.65 -1.04 -21.87
CA ARG A 107 5.00 -0.66 -21.50
C ARG A 107 5.13 -0.57 -19.98
N CYS A 108 6.16 -1.18 -19.43
CA CYS A 108 6.30 -1.31 -17.99
C CYS A 108 7.75 -1.42 -17.50
N TYR A 109 7.90 -1.09 -16.22
CA TYR A 109 8.99 -1.51 -15.35
C TYR A 109 8.47 -2.50 -14.32
N LYS A 110 9.37 -3.10 -13.55
CA LYS A 110 9.05 -3.91 -12.38
C LYS A 110 9.64 -3.28 -11.13
N LEU A 111 8.82 -3.12 -10.10
CA LEU A 111 9.19 -2.66 -8.78
C LEU A 111 9.17 -3.86 -7.83
N VAL A 112 10.30 -4.12 -7.16
CA VAL A 112 10.41 -5.14 -6.11
C VAL A 112 10.69 -4.44 -4.79
N ILE A 113 9.95 -4.79 -3.75
CA ILE A 113 9.97 -4.08 -2.45
C ILE A 113 9.96 -5.02 -1.26
N LEU A 114 10.53 -4.54 -0.15
CA LEU A 114 10.38 -5.10 1.19
C LEU A 114 9.60 -4.12 2.07
N ILE A 115 8.43 -4.57 2.55
CA ILE A 115 7.55 -3.78 3.42
C ILE A 115 7.55 -4.39 4.81
N HIS A 116 7.88 -3.59 5.82
CA HIS A 116 7.76 -3.94 7.22
C HIS A 116 6.40 -3.52 7.79
N LEU A 117 5.76 -4.43 8.52
CA LEU A 117 4.43 -4.25 9.10
C LEU A 117 4.31 -4.98 10.45
N ASN A 118 3.17 -4.82 11.13
CA ASN A 118 2.80 -5.57 12.33
C ASN A 118 1.43 -6.24 12.16
N ARG A 119 1.07 -7.17 13.06
CA ARG A 119 -0.22 -7.89 13.00
C ARG A 119 -1.45 -6.98 13.07
N GLN A 120 -1.34 -5.85 13.78
CA GLN A 120 -2.41 -4.85 13.89
C GLN A 120 -2.59 -4.00 12.62
N LEU A 121 -1.64 -4.09 11.69
CA LEU A 121 -1.60 -3.31 10.45
C LEU A 121 -1.59 -1.80 10.72
N ASP A 122 -0.90 -1.41 11.79
CA ASP A 122 -0.78 -0.04 12.26
C ASP A 122 0.26 0.75 11.50
N PHE A 123 1.15 0.12 10.73
CA PHE A 123 2.12 0.80 9.88
C PHE A 123 2.56 -0.07 8.70
N PHE A 124 3.08 0.59 7.67
CA PHE A 124 3.69 -0.05 6.50
C PHE A 124 4.95 0.73 6.12
N LEU A 125 6.13 0.24 6.50
CA LEU A 125 7.38 0.93 6.24
C LEU A 125 8.10 0.25 5.08
N VAL A 126 8.36 0.97 3.98
CA VAL A 126 9.14 0.43 2.87
C VAL A 126 10.61 0.51 3.26
N LEU A 127 11.23 -0.66 3.49
CA LEU A 127 12.62 -0.74 3.96
C LEU A 127 13.62 -0.89 2.83
N ALA A 128 13.20 -1.48 1.70
CA ALA A 128 14.03 -1.64 0.52
C ALA A 128 13.16 -1.66 -0.74
N ALA A 129 13.70 -1.16 -1.85
CA ALA A 129 13.03 -1.10 -3.13
C ALA A 129 14.04 -1.13 -4.29
N ARG A 130 13.66 -1.77 -5.40
CA ARG A 130 14.41 -1.70 -6.66
C ARG A 130 13.45 -1.62 -7.85
N VAL A 131 13.68 -0.67 -8.73
CA VAL A 131 13.00 -0.57 -10.03
C VAL A 131 13.92 -1.12 -11.09
N VAL A 132 13.40 -2.01 -11.92
CA VAL A 132 14.14 -2.71 -12.99
C VAL A 132 13.29 -2.82 -14.25
N SER A 133 13.93 -3.25 -15.34
CA SER A 133 13.23 -3.66 -16.58
C SER A 133 12.15 -4.70 -16.29
N GLY A 134 10.99 -4.59 -16.97
CA GLY A 134 9.82 -5.44 -16.75
C GLY A 134 10.06 -6.94 -16.90
N ARG A 135 11.01 -7.36 -17.75
CA ARG A 135 11.33 -8.78 -18.01
C ARG A 135 12.20 -9.43 -16.94
N ARG A 136 12.85 -8.64 -16.09
CA ARG A 136 13.76 -9.17 -15.05
C ARG A 136 12.96 -10.01 -14.06
N HIS A 137 13.45 -11.22 -13.76
CA HIS A 137 12.82 -12.09 -12.78
C HIS A 137 12.95 -11.50 -11.36
N GLU A 138 11.85 -11.49 -10.62
CA GLU A 138 11.73 -10.82 -9.31
C GLU A 138 12.44 -11.55 -8.18
N CYS A 139 12.50 -12.90 -8.18
CA CYS A 139 13.08 -13.64 -7.05
C CYS A 139 14.53 -13.22 -6.72
N PRO A 140 15.50 -13.23 -7.66
CA PRO A 140 16.88 -12.84 -7.35
C PRO A 140 16.98 -11.41 -6.80
N ILE A 141 16.09 -10.52 -7.25
CA ILE A 141 16.05 -9.13 -6.82
C ILE A 141 15.55 -9.05 -5.38
N LEU A 142 14.45 -9.74 -5.05
CA LEU A 142 13.89 -9.76 -3.71
C LEU A 142 14.90 -10.28 -2.68
N TYR A 143 15.52 -11.43 -2.94
CA TYR A 143 16.49 -12.00 -2.00
C TYR A 143 17.78 -11.16 -1.92
N GLY A 144 18.16 -10.48 -3.00
CA GLY A 144 19.21 -9.44 -2.94
C GLY A 144 18.84 -8.27 -2.02
N LEU A 145 17.58 -7.81 -2.02
CA LEU A 145 17.10 -6.79 -1.08
C LEU A 145 17.14 -7.28 0.37
N VAL A 146 16.89 -8.59 0.61
CA VAL A 146 17.03 -9.18 1.95
C VAL A 146 18.49 -9.10 2.41
N ASP A 147 19.45 -9.46 1.55
CA ASP A 147 20.89 -9.36 1.85
C ASP A 147 21.31 -7.91 2.17
N GLU A 148 20.87 -6.95 1.34
CA GLU A 148 21.13 -5.52 1.54
C GLU A 148 20.55 -5.00 2.86
N LEU A 149 19.32 -5.40 3.20
CA LEU A 149 18.67 -5.03 4.45
C LEU A 149 19.44 -5.59 5.65
N VAL A 150 19.76 -6.89 5.65
CA VAL A 150 20.53 -7.51 6.75
C VAL A 150 21.90 -6.84 6.89
N LYS A 151 22.56 -6.46 5.79
CA LYS A 151 23.80 -5.70 5.81
C LYS A 151 23.61 -4.28 6.37
N ALA A 152 22.49 -3.63 6.10
CA ALA A 152 22.22 -2.27 6.53
C ALA A 152 21.87 -2.16 8.03
N VAL A 153 21.05 -3.08 8.54
CA VAL A 153 20.46 -3.00 9.90
C VAL A 153 20.77 -4.20 10.80
N GLY A 154 21.52 -5.19 10.33
CA GLY A 154 21.93 -6.35 11.11
C GLY A 154 20.90 -7.48 11.13
N ARG A 155 21.32 -8.64 11.64
CA ARG A 155 20.47 -9.82 11.83
C ARG A 155 19.42 -9.59 12.92
N GLY A 156 18.31 -10.31 12.83
CA GLY A 156 17.22 -10.28 13.81
C GLY A 156 16.22 -9.13 13.66
N VAL A 157 16.47 -8.19 12.73
CA VAL A 157 15.49 -7.15 12.36
C VAL A 157 14.39 -7.74 11.47
N MET A 158 14.78 -8.43 10.41
CA MET A 158 13.88 -9.33 9.68
C MET A 158 13.92 -10.69 10.38
N LYS A 159 12.77 -11.18 10.82
CA LYS A 159 12.60 -12.52 11.39
C LYS A 159 11.73 -13.39 10.51
N THR A 160 10.70 -12.82 9.90
CA THR A 160 9.80 -13.52 9.00
C THR A 160 9.63 -12.75 7.70
N LEU A 161 9.86 -13.41 6.57
CA LEU A 161 9.60 -12.95 5.22
C LEU A 161 8.34 -13.64 4.69
N ILE A 162 7.34 -12.87 4.31
CA ILE A 162 6.10 -13.36 3.69
C ILE A 162 6.16 -13.05 2.20
N VAL A 163 5.92 -14.04 1.35
CA VAL A 163 5.96 -13.87 -0.11
C VAL A 163 4.80 -14.61 -0.77
N ASP A 164 4.46 -14.22 -2.01
CA ASP A 164 3.47 -14.95 -2.83
C ASP A 164 4.15 -16.05 -3.67
N ARG A 165 3.34 -16.88 -4.33
CA ARG A 165 3.75 -18.00 -5.20
C ARG A 165 4.66 -17.59 -6.35
N GLY A 166 4.59 -16.33 -6.81
CA GLY A 166 5.47 -15.79 -7.83
C GLY A 166 6.92 -15.61 -7.35
N LEU A 167 7.12 -15.50 -6.04
CA LEU A 167 8.40 -15.22 -5.38
C LEU A 167 8.99 -16.43 -4.63
N ILE A 168 8.39 -17.61 -4.85
CA ILE A 168 8.83 -18.88 -4.26
C ILE A 168 10.17 -19.33 -4.87
N ASP A 169 11.16 -19.63 -4.01
CA ASP A 169 12.49 -20.10 -4.40
C ASP A 169 13.08 -20.92 -3.24
N GLY A 170 13.11 -22.25 -3.38
CA GLY A 170 13.47 -23.17 -2.30
C GLY A 170 14.92 -23.00 -1.85
N ALA A 171 15.83 -22.79 -2.80
CA ALA A 171 17.25 -22.61 -2.53
C ALA A 171 17.48 -21.32 -1.72
N GLN A 172 16.82 -20.23 -2.11
CA GLN A 172 16.92 -18.96 -1.38
C GLN A 172 16.25 -19.00 -0.01
N ILE A 173 15.09 -19.65 0.13
CA ILE A 173 14.41 -19.87 1.41
C ILE A 173 15.35 -20.60 2.39
N GLY A 174 15.96 -21.70 1.94
CA GLY A 174 16.94 -22.43 2.74
C GLY A 174 18.15 -21.58 3.12
N ARG A 175 18.71 -20.85 2.15
CA ARG A 175 19.87 -19.98 2.36
C ARG A 175 19.60 -18.92 3.42
N ILE A 176 18.51 -18.15 3.32
CA ILE A 176 18.26 -17.04 4.27
C ILE A 176 17.91 -17.56 5.67
N LYS A 177 17.29 -18.74 5.77
CA LYS A 177 17.06 -19.41 7.06
C LYS A 177 18.37 -19.83 7.71
N GLN A 178 19.25 -20.52 6.97
CA GLN A 178 20.52 -21.00 7.49
C GLN A 178 21.51 -19.86 7.79
N GLN A 179 21.60 -18.86 6.90
CA GLN A 179 22.58 -17.79 7.00
C GLN A 179 22.16 -16.68 7.97
N TYR A 180 20.87 -16.35 8.04
CA TYR A 180 20.37 -15.20 8.81
C TYR A 180 19.33 -15.55 9.87
N GLY A 181 18.83 -16.79 9.91
CA GLY A 181 17.75 -17.20 10.81
C GLY A 181 16.38 -16.65 10.40
N ILE A 182 16.21 -16.20 9.16
CA ILE A 182 14.96 -15.63 8.65
C ILE A 182 14.02 -16.76 8.23
N ASP A 183 12.83 -16.77 8.81
CA ASP A 183 11.77 -17.67 8.39
C ASP A 183 11.02 -17.14 7.17
N THR A 184 10.64 -18.02 6.25
CA THR A 184 9.78 -17.65 5.11
C THR A 184 8.41 -18.26 5.25
N VAL A 185 7.35 -17.52 4.94
CA VAL A 185 5.98 -18.03 4.82
C VAL A 185 5.52 -17.80 3.38
N VAL A 186 5.18 -18.88 2.67
CA VAL A 186 4.83 -18.83 1.24
C VAL A 186 3.77 -19.87 0.89
N PRO A 187 2.76 -19.54 0.07
CA PRO A 187 1.83 -20.50 -0.52
C PRO A 187 2.53 -21.40 -1.56
N LEU A 188 2.13 -22.67 -1.64
CA LEU A 188 2.64 -23.57 -2.68
C LEU A 188 1.86 -23.45 -4.01
N ARG A 189 2.54 -23.81 -5.09
CA ARG A 189 1.92 -24.04 -6.40
C ARG A 189 1.38 -25.47 -6.45
N THR A 190 0.26 -25.67 -7.14
CA THR A 190 -0.43 -26.97 -7.20
C THR A 190 0.34 -28.05 -7.96
N ASN A 191 1.32 -27.65 -8.77
CA ASN A 191 2.16 -28.54 -9.59
C ASN A 191 3.49 -28.93 -8.92
N MET A 192 3.68 -28.62 -7.63
CA MET A 192 4.89 -29.01 -6.90
C MET A 192 4.71 -30.36 -6.22
N ASP A 193 5.75 -31.18 -6.15
CA ASP A 193 5.73 -32.48 -5.48
C ASP A 193 5.33 -32.35 -4.00
N LEU A 194 5.88 -31.34 -3.32
CA LEU A 194 5.52 -31.01 -1.94
C LEU A 194 4.03 -30.70 -1.75
N TYR A 195 3.37 -30.11 -2.76
CA TYR A 195 1.93 -29.90 -2.73
C TYR A 195 1.17 -31.21 -2.87
N ALA A 196 1.58 -32.09 -3.78
CA ALA A 196 0.95 -33.39 -3.96
C ALA A 196 1.07 -34.25 -2.70
N ASP A 197 2.24 -34.26 -2.07
CA ASP A 197 2.50 -35.04 -0.86
C ASP A 197 1.63 -34.62 0.32
N ILE A 198 1.59 -33.32 0.64
CA ILE A 198 0.79 -32.84 1.76
C ILE A 198 -0.70 -33.04 1.54
N ILE A 199 -1.18 -32.86 0.30
CA ILE A 199 -2.58 -33.17 -0.04
C ILE A 199 -2.84 -34.67 0.09
N GLY A 200 -1.87 -35.52 -0.28
CA GLY A 200 -1.93 -36.97 -0.02
C GLY A 200 -2.06 -37.28 1.47
N LEU A 201 -1.25 -36.64 2.32
CA LEU A 201 -1.28 -36.81 3.78
C LEU A 201 -2.63 -36.43 4.39
N THR A 202 -3.36 -35.46 3.82
CA THR A 202 -4.71 -35.11 4.30
C THR A 202 -5.74 -36.23 4.21
N ARG A 203 -5.45 -37.28 3.43
CA ARG A 203 -6.31 -38.47 3.26
C ARG A 203 -6.01 -39.56 4.27
N SER A 204 -4.94 -39.40 5.06
CA SER A 204 -4.59 -40.33 6.13
C SER A 204 -5.64 -40.26 7.26
N PRO A 205 -6.05 -41.40 7.85
CA PRO A 205 -6.92 -41.41 9.02
C PRO A 205 -6.37 -40.63 10.23
N ASP A 206 -5.04 -40.53 10.32
CA ASP A 206 -4.35 -39.88 11.45
C ASP A 206 -4.23 -38.36 11.28
N PHE A 207 -4.59 -37.83 10.10
CA PHE A 207 -4.45 -36.41 9.80
C PHE A 207 -5.50 -35.57 10.55
N ARG A 208 -5.02 -34.66 11.38
CA ARG A 208 -5.88 -33.88 12.27
C ARG A 208 -6.27 -32.54 11.65
N TRP A 209 -7.56 -32.27 11.67
CA TRP A 209 -8.14 -31.00 11.28
C TRP A 209 -8.56 -30.20 12.52
N GLU A 210 -8.25 -28.91 12.53
CA GLU A 210 -8.71 -27.96 13.53
C GLU A 210 -9.49 -26.82 12.88
N PRO A 211 -10.58 -26.32 13.51
CA PRO A 211 -11.31 -25.18 12.98
C PRO A 211 -10.48 -23.89 13.10
N TYR A 212 -10.58 -23.04 12.09
CA TYR A 212 -9.92 -21.74 12.07
C TYR A 212 -10.93 -20.61 11.94
N VAL A 213 -10.79 -19.66 12.85
CA VAL A 213 -11.48 -18.38 12.83
C VAL A 213 -10.42 -17.33 12.61
N SER A 214 -10.53 -16.59 11.51
CA SER A 214 -9.57 -15.52 11.23
C SER A 214 -9.60 -14.49 12.35
N SER A 215 -8.42 -14.14 12.85
CA SER A 215 -8.23 -13.02 13.76
C SER A 215 -8.32 -11.66 13.04
N ALA A 216 -8.66 -11.63 11.75
CA ALA A 216 -8.83 -10.40 10.99
C ALA A 216 -9.76 -9.46 11.77
N THR A 217 -9.26 -8.26 12.05
CA THR A 217 -10.07 -7.23 12.69
C THR A 217 -11.32 -7.05 11.84
N PRO A 218 -12.54 -7.16 12.41
CA PRO A 218 -13.74 -6.90 11.65
C PRO A 218 -13.59 -5.54 10.97
N PRO A 219 -14.06 -5.36 9.72
CA PRO A 219 -14.02 -4.08 9.06
C PRO A 219 -14.58 -3.05 10.05
N LEU A 220 -13.78 -2.03 10.38
CA LEU A 220 -14.24 -0.99 11.29
C LEU A 220 -15.60 -0.50 10.79
N PRO A 221 -16.56 -0.25 11.70
CA PRO A 221 -17.82 0.35 11.30
C PRO A 221 -17.50 1.57 10.43
N PRO A 222 -18.25 1.80 9.34
CA PRO A 222 -17.98 2.92 8.44
C PRO A 222 -17.87 4.17 9.30
N ILE A 223 -16.67 4.74 9.32
CA ILE A 223 -16.42 6.01 10.02
C ILE A 223 -17.45 6.97 9.44
N SER A 224 -18.21 7.62 10.31
CA SER A 224 -19.24 8.58 9.94
C SER A 224 -18.60 9.72 9.12
N THR A 225 -18.50 9.51 7.81
CA THR A 225 -18.15 10.55 6.86
C THR A 225 -19.36 11.48 6.77
N PRO A 226 -19.17 12.81 6.65
CA PRO A 226 -20.29 13.68 6.31
C PRO A 226 -21.03 13.09 5.13
N HIS A 227 -22.37 13.03 5.24
CA HIS A 227 -23.23 12.31 4.31
C HIS A 227 -22.80 12.61 2.86
N PRO A 228 -22.47 11.59 2.05
CA PRO A 228 -22.12 11.83 0.66
C PRO A 228 -23.27 12.57 -0.02
N PRO A 229 -23.03 13.44 -1.02
CA PRO A 229 -24.10 14.16 -1.71
C PRO A 229 -25.19 13.19 -2.19
N LEU A 230 -26.46 13.59 -2.15
CA LEU A 230 -27.62 12.73 -2.46
C LEU A 230 -27.47 11.94 -3.78
N ARG A 231 -26.78 12.52 -4.77
CA ARG A 231 -26.47 11.87 -6.05
C ARG A 231 -25.58 10.63 -5.90
N VAL A 232 -24.58 10.68 -5.02
CA VAL A 232 -23.67 9.57 -4.72
C VAL A 232 -24.40 8.48 -3.95
N GLN A 233 -25.25 8.86 -2.98
CA GLN A 233 -26.09 7.91 -2.25
C GLN A 233 -27.04 7.15 -3.19
N LYS A 234 -27.74 7.85 -4.08
CA LYS A 234 -28.63 7.24 -5.09
C LYS A 234 -27.87 6.29 -6.03
N ARG A 235 -26.64 6.66 -6.42
CA ARG A 235 -25.81 5.83 -7.30
C ARG A 235 -25.30 4.56 -6.59
N GLU A 236 -24.87 4.68 -5.33
CA GLU A 236 -24.41 3.54 -4.54
C GLU A 236 -25.57 2.61 -4.17
N ALA A 237 -26.75 3.15 -3.84
CA ALA A 237 -27.97 2.35 -3.65
C ALA A 237 -28.34 1.57 -4.92
N LYS A 238 -28.28 2.20 -6.09
CA LYS A 238 -28.53 1.53 -7.39
C LYS A 238 -27.49 0.45 -7.67
N ARG A 239 -26.21 0.69 -7.35
CA ARG A 239 -25.13 -0.31 -7.47
C ARG A 239 -25.35 -1.50 -6.54
N GLN A 240 -25.66 -1.26 -5.27
CA GLN A 240 -26.01 -2.28 -4.27
C GLN A 240 -27.20 -3.12 -4.74
N GLN A 241 -28.26 -2.48 -5.25
CA GLN A 241 -29.42 -3.17 -5.81
C GLN A 241 -29.05 -4.03 -7.03
N THR A 242 -28.19 -3.53 -7.92
CA THR A 242 -27.69 -4.27 -9.10
C THR A 242 -26.83 -5.47 -8.68
N LEU A 243 -25.97 -5.31 -7.67
CA LEU A 243 -25.15 -6.39 -7.11
C LEU A 243 -26.02 -7.46 -6.42
N ALA A 244 -27.03 -7.04 -5.65
CA ALA A 244 -27.99 -7.94 -5.02
C ALA A 244 -28.80 -8.71 -6.08
N GLN A 245 -29.26 -8.06 -7.15
CA GLN A 245 -29.93 -8.71 -8.27
C GLN A 245 -29.03 -9.70 -9.01
N ARG A 246 -27.75 -9.37 -9.21
CA ARG A 246 -26.76 -10.31 -9.79
C ARG A 246 -26.52 -11.51 -8.88
N LYS A 247 -26.41 -11.29 -7.57
CA LYS A 247 -26.21 -12.35 -6.57
C LYS A 247 -27.46 -13.25 -6.48
N ALA A 248 -28.65 -12.68 -6.55
CA ALA A 248 -29.92 -13.41 -6.59
C ALA A 248 -30.06 -14.21 -7.89
N LYS A 249 -29.74 -13.65 -9.06
CA LYS A 249 -29.73 -14.39 -10.33
C LYS A 249 -28.75 -15.56 -10.30
N ALA A 250 -27.56 -15.37 -9.74
CA ALA A 250 -26.58 -16.45 -9.58
C ALA A 250 -27.01 -17.53 -8.55
N ALA A 251 -27.90 -17.19 -7.61
CA ALA A 251 -28.43 -18.13 -6.62
C ALA A 251 -29.57 -19.01 -7.16
N VAL A 252 -30.29 -18.57 -8.21
CA VAL A 252 -31.41 -19.33 -8.80
C VAL A 252 -30.94 -20.54 -9.63
N GLU A 253 -29.67 -20.56 -10.08
CA GLU A 253 -29.10 -21.66 -10.89
C GLU A 253 -28.55 -22.83 -10.06
N LYS A 254 -28.63 -22.79 -8.72
CA LYS A 254 -28.10 -23.84 -7.84
C LYS A 254 -29.19 -24.44 -6.94
N PRO A 255 -29.31 -25.77 -6.84
CA PRO A 255 -30.30 -26.40 -5.97
C PRO A 255 -30.02 -26.09 -4.50
N ALA A 256 -31.09 -25.84 -3.74
CA ALA A 256 -31.03 -25.60 -2.30
C ALA A 256 -30.64 -26.88 -1.56
N LEU A 257 -29.48 -26.85 -0.89
CA LEU A 257 -28.98 -27.90 -0.02
C LEU A 257 -28.61 -27.32 1.35
N VAL A 258 -28.71 -28.18 2.36
CA VAL A 258 -28.75 -27.90 3.81
C VAL A 258 -27.58 -27.01 4.28
N ALA A 259 -27.93 -25.94 4.99
CA ALA A 259 -27.00 -24.90 5.44
C ALA A 259 -26.17 -25.32 6.65
N GLY A 260 -24.84 -25.38 6.47
CA GLY A 260 -23.85 -25.08 7.50
C GLY A 260 -23.10 -23.81 7.10
N LEU A 261 -22.76 -22.94 8.06
CA LEU A 261 -21.96 -21.75 7.79
C LEU A 261 -20.61 -22.15 7.13
N PRO A 262 -20.12 -21.38 6.13
CA PRO A 262 -18.80 -21.61 5.58
C PRO A 262 -17.76 -21.53 6.69
N HIS A 263 -16.90 -22.53 6.76
CA HIS A 263 -15.87 -22.65 7.79
C HIS A 263 -14.53 -23.00 7.15
N THR A 264 -13.46 -22.62 7.84
CA THR A 264 -12.09 -22.95 7.44
C THR A 264 -11.55 -24.01 8.39
N LEU A 265 -10.98 -25.08 7.84
CA LEU A 265 -10.25 -26.10 8.59
C LEU A 265 -8.77 -25.98 8.28
N LEU A 266 -7.92 -26.14 9.29
CA LEU A 266 -6.48 -26.23 9.14
C LEU A 266 -6.02 -27.64 9.47
N GLY A 267 -5.13 -28.15 8.64
CA GLY A 267 -4.32 -29.32 8.95
C GLY A 267 -2.86 -28.97 8.79
N MET A 268 -1.99 -29.61 9.56
CA MET A 268 -0.57 -29.26 9.60
C MET A 268 0.29 -30.50 9.60
N GLU A 269 1.38 -30.44 8.84
CA GLU A 269 2.45 -31.44 8.87
C GLU A 269 3.82 -30.78 8.94
N ARG A 270 4.75 -31.48 9.57
CA ARG A 270 6.11 -31.00 9.83
C ARG A 270 7.13 -31.90 9.14
N ASP A 271 8.35 -31.39 9.07
CA ASP A 271 9.53 -32.09 8.54
C ASP A 271 9.36 -32.58 7.08
N LEU A 272 8.67 -31.81 6.25
CA LEU A 272 8.47 -32.16 4.85
C LEU A 272 9.72 -31.85 4.03
N ARG A 273 10.16 -32.82 3.24
CA ARG A 273 11.46 -32.81 2.51
C ARG A 273 11.35 -33.10 1.02
N SER A 274 10.15 -33.23 0.49
CA SER A 274 9.94 -33.62 -0.91
C SER A 274 10.16 -32.51 -1.93
N TRP A 275 10.43 -31.28 -1.48
CA TRP A 275 10.89 -30.22 -2.37
C TRP A 275 12.42 -30.22 -2.47
N SER A 276 12.94 -30.88 -3.51
CA SER A 276 14.38 -31.09 -3.74
C SER A 276 15.23 -29.81 -3.74
N ASP A 277 14.70 -28.70 -4.26
CA ASP A 277 15.44 -27.43 -4.33
C ASP A 277 15.59 -26.74 -2.96
N CYS A 278 14.77 -27.13 -1.97
CA CYS A 278 14.81 -26.54 -0.64
C CYS A 278 15.71 -27.39 0.29
N PRO A 279 16.87 -26.90 0.73
CA PRO A 279 17.84 -27.69 1.50
C PRO A 279 17.45 -27.88 2.98
N ILE A 280 16.28 -27.39 3.38
CA ILE A 280 15.78 -27.46 4.75
C ILE A 280 14.38 -28.09 4.79
N PRO A 281 14.03 -28.78 5.88
CA PRO A 281 12.67 -29.26 6.08
C PRO A 281 11.69 -28.09 6.26
N LEU A 282 10.46 -28.28 5.78
CA LEU A 282 9.40 -27.29 5.86
C LEU A 282 8.24 -27.80 6.71
N THR A 283 7.51 -26.87 7.33
CA THR A 283 6.19 -27.12 7.94
C THR A 283 5.14 -26.65 6.96
N ALA A 284 4.16 -27.51 6.61
CA ALA A 284 3.03 -27.14 5.77
C ALA A 284 1.74 -27.04 6.58
N VAL A 285 0.89 -26.10 6.19
CA VAL A 285 -0.47 -25.96 6.65
C VAL A 285 -1.40 -26.02 5.45
N VAL A 286 -2.33 -26.96 5.48
CA VAL A 286 -3.44 -27.06 4.53
C VAL A 286 -4.62 -26.29 5.10
N SER A 287 -5.00 -25.22 4.42
CA SER A 287 -6.21 -24.44 4.69
C SER A 287 -7.31 -24.89 3.76
N ARG A 288 -8.31 -25.57 4.32
CA ARG A 288 -9.50 -26.05 3.61
C ARG A 288 -10.65 -25.09 3.84
N GLU A 289 -11.02 -24.35 2.79
CA GLU A 289 -12.21 -23.49 2.79
C GLU A 289 -13.41 -24.34 2.35
N VAL A 290 -14.36 -24.60 3.24
CA VAL A 290 -15.58 -25.38 2.96
C VAL A 290 -16.75 -24.43 2.74
N ASN A 291 -17.41 -24.53 1.59
CA ASN A 291 -18.58 -23.72 1.29
C ASN A 291 -19.86 -24.33 1.90
N GLU A 292 -20.97 -23.59 1.81
CA GLU A 292 -22.29 -24.05 2.29
C GLU A 292 -22.75 -25.35 1.61
N GLN A 293 -22.20 -25.67 0.44
CA GLN A 293 -22.52 -26.87 -0.36
C GLN A 293 -21.65 -28.09 0.02
N GLY A 294 -20.74 -27.94 1.00
CA GLY A 294 -19.76 -28.96 1.37
C GLY A 294 -18.62 -29.14 0.36
N GLU A 295 -18.61 -28.38 -0.73
CA GLU A 295 -17.45 -28.33 -1.63
C GLU A 295 -16.32 -27.58 -0.94
N TYR A 296 -15.10 -28.04 -1.16
CA TYR A 296 -13.94 -27.47 -0.50
C TYR A 296 -12.85 -27.06 -1.49
N LYS A 297 -12.09 -26.06 -1.08
CA LYS A 297 -10.88 -25.63 -1.78
C LYS A 297 -9.70 -25.64 -0.83
N ASP A 298 -8.69 -26.41 -1.19
CA ASP A 298 -7.46 -26.53 -0.41
C ASP A 298 -6.41 -25.53 -0.88
N ARG A 299 -5.83 -24.81 0.09
CA ARG A 299 -4.68 -23.93 -0.09
C ARG A 299 -3.58 -24.36 0.85
N VAL A 300 -2.41 -24.65 0.29
CA VAL A 300 -1.25 -25.04 1.10
C VAL A 300 -0.33 -23.85 1.30
N ILE A 301 0.01 -23.59 2.55
CA ILE A 301 0.98 -22.58 2.98
C ILE A 301 2.13 -23.32 3.65
N VAL A 302 3.36 -23.02 3.26
CA VAL A 302 4.56 -23.57 3.90
C VAL A 302 5.32 -22.50 4.66
N THR A 303 6.02 -22.94 5.70
CA THR A 303 6.99 -22.14 6.43
C THR A 303 8.28 -22.90 6.67
N SER A 304 9.41 -22.20 6.69
CA SER A 304 10.69 -22.73 7.16
C SER A 304 10.79 -22.82 8.68
N SER A 305 9.79 -22.31 9.40
CA SER A 305 9.75 -22.36 10.86
C SER A 305 9.23 -23.71 11.35
N SER A 306 9.94 -24.31 12.31
CA SER A 306 9.52 -25.56 12.95
C SER A 306 8.73 -25.33 14.25
N SER A 307 8.58 -24.08 14.71
CA SER A 307 7.95 -23.77 15.99
C SER A 307 6.53 -23.22 15.88
N LEU A 308 6.15 -22.67 14.71
CA LEU A 308 4.82 -22.05 14.54
C LEU A 308 3.70 -23.10 14.53
N THR A 309 2.55 -22.70 15.05
CA THR A 309 1.28 -23.44 14.98
C THR A 309 0.57 -23.21 13.64
N ALA A 310 -0.41 -24.06 13.32
CA ALA A 310 -1.14 -23.92 12.05
C ALA A 310 -1.89 -22.58 11.97
N HIS A 311 -2.52 -22.17 13.07
CA HIS A 311 -3.16 -20.86 13.22
C HIS A 311 -2.18 -19.70 13.00
N GLU A 312 -0.99 -19.73 13.61
CA GLU A 312 0.01 -18.67 13.42
C GLU A 312 0.50 -18.58 11.98
N ILE A 313 0.74 -19.71 11.31
CA ILE A 313 1.16 -19.74 9.90
C ILE A 313 0.07 -19.14 9.02
N ARG A 314 -1.19 -19.59 9.21
CA ARG A 314 -2.33 -19.10 8.44
C ARG A 314 -2.55 -17.61 8.64
N SER A 315 -2.64 -17.15 9.88
CA SER A 315 -2.84 -15.73 10.22
C SER A 315 -1.68 -14.84 9.80
N THR A 316 -0.44 -15.34 9.83
CA THR A 316 0.72 -14.61 9.31
C THR A 316 0.62 -14.42 7.80
N TYR A 317 0.22 -15.45 7.06
CA TYR A 317 0.03 -15.32 5.61
C TYR A 317 -1.16 -14.42 5.24
N GLU A 318 -2.21 -14.34 6.08
CA GLU A 318 -3.33 -13.41 5.85
C GLU A 318 -2.90 -11.94 5.81
N LEU A 319 -1.80 -11.57 6.50
CA LEU A 319 -1.22 -10.22 6.44
C LEU A 319 -0.81 -9.82 5.02
N ARG A 320 -0.54 -10.78 4.13
CA ARG A 320 -0.26 -10.51 2.71
C ARG A 320 -1.47 -9.84 2.03
N THR A 321 -2.71 -10.20 2.39
CA THR A 321 -3.90 -9.59 1.77
C THR A 321 -4.01 -8.10 2.08
N ALA A 322 -3.52 -7.66 3.25
CA ALA A 322 -3.51 -6.25 3.64
C ALA A 322 -2.66 -5.37 2.70
N ILE A 323 -1.71 -5.98 1.98
CA ILE A 323 -0.82 -5.27 1.07
C ILE A 323 -1.48 -4.92 -0.26
N GLU A 324 -2.52 -5.63 -0.71
CA GLU A 324 -3.21 -5.31 -1.96
C GLU A 324 -3.85 -3.91 -1.92
N GLU A 325 -4.49 -3.56 -0.80
CA GLU A 325 -5.02 -2.20 -0.59
C GLU A 325 -3.89 -1.17 -0.44
N ARG A 326 -2.72 -1.55 0.11
CA ARG A 326 -1.56 -0.65 0.21
C ARG A 326 -0.90 -0.39 -1.13
N HIS A 327 -0.85 -1.39 -2.00
CA HIS A 327 -0.43 -1.23 -3.39
C HIS A 327 -1.31 -0.23 -4.10
N ARG A 328 -2.61 -0.31 -3.88
CA ARG A 328 -3.55 0.69 -4.37
C ARG A 328 -3.23 2.07 -3.82
N GLN A 329 -2.84 2.18 -2.55
CA GLN A 329 -2.47 3.47 -1.98
C GLN A 329 -1.30 4.13 -2.70
N TYR A 330 -0.14 3.50 -2.77
CA TYR A 330 1.00 4.17 -3.41
C TYR A 330 0.89 4.24 -4.95
N LYS A 331 0.25 3.26 -5.63
CA LYS A 331 0.06 3.31 -7.09
C LYS A 331 -0.98 4.34 -7.53
N CYS A 332 -2.12 4.43 -6.83
CA CYS A 332 -3.25 5.24 -7.27
C CYS A 332 -3.43 6.56 -6.51
N PHE A 333 -2.98 6.68 -5.26
CA PHE A 333 -3.18 7.88 -4.44
C PHE A 333 -1.89 8.66 -4.15
N TRP A 334 -0.74 8.12 -4.55
CA TRP A 334 0.56 8.80 -4.50
C TRP A 334 1.20 8.96 -5.90
N ASP A 335 0.43 8.71 -6.96
CA ASP A 335 0.81 8.96 -8.36
C ASP A 335 2.14 8.30 -8.79
N LEU A 336 2.46 7.14 -8.23
CA LEU A 336 3.71 6.41 -8.52
C LEU A 336 3.90 6.15 -10.03
N THR A 337 2.80 5.93 -10.77
CA THR A 337 2.83 5.59 -12.20
C THR A 337 2.67 6.80 -13.13
N HIS A 338 2.50 8.01 -12.60
CA HIS A 338 2.37 9.22 -13.41
C HIS A 338 3.75 9.81 -13.72
N MET A 339 4.50 9.10 -14.56
CA MET A 339 5.90 9.42 -14.89
C MET A 339 5.97 10.28 -16.15
N HIS A 340 6.40 11.54 -16.03
CA HIS A 340 6.56 12.43 -17.20
C HIS A 340 7.92 12.30 -17.89
N SER A 341 8.94 11.84 -17.17
CA SER A 341 10.29 11.72 -17.70
C SER A 341 10.57 10.30 -18.21
N CYS A 342 11.20 10.23 -19.38
CA CYS A 342 11.59 8.97 -20.01
C CYS A 342 12.96 8.45 -19.53
N ALA A 343 13.77 9.29 -18.88
CA ALA A 343 15.08 8.89 -18.37
C ALA A 343 14.95 7.91 -17.20
N PHE A 344 15.69 6.80 -17.22
CA PHE A 344 15.55 5.74 -16.22
C PHE A 344 15.94 6.22 -14.81
N SER A 345 16.96 7.08 -14.68
CA SER A 345 17.35 7.70 -13.40
C SER A 345 16.19 8.45 -12.75
N LEU A 346 15.37 9.15 -13.55
CA LEU A 346 14.22 9.92 -13.07
C LEU A 346 13.02 9.03 -12.74
N VAL A 347 12.84 7.93 -13.47
CA VAL A 347 11.86 6.89 -13.14
C VAL A 347 12.17 6.28 -11.76
N VAL A 348 13.44 5.89 -11.55
CA VAL A 348 13.92 5.35 -10.26
C VAL A 348 13.77 6.40 -9.16
N ASN A 349 14.18 7.64 -9.41
CA ASN A 349 14.08 8.73 -8.44
C ASN A 349 12.62 8.95 -8.02
N GLN A 350 11.69 9.12 -8.97
CA GLN A 350 10.27 9.28 -8.67
C GLN A 350 9.75 8.11 -7.82
N ALA A 351 10.06 6.88 -8.20
CA ALA A 351 9.60 5.70 -7.47
C ALA A 351 10.11 5.68 -6.02
N LEU A 352 11.42 5.83 -5.83
CA LEU A 352 12.04 5.77 -4.50
C LEU A 352 11.60 6.94 -3.61
N PHE A 353 11.48 8.17 -4.14
CA PHE A 353 11.05 9.32 -3.35
C PHE A 353 9.56 9.27 -3.00
N VAL A 354 8.70 8.71 -3.85
CA VAL A 354 7.30 8.44 -3.49
C VAL A 354 7.21 7.42 -2.35
N LEU A 355 7.97 6.31 -2.45
CA LEU A 355 8.02 5.30 -1.39
C LEU A 355 8.63 5.85 -0.08
N LEU A 356 9.64 6.73 -0.18
CA LEU A 356 10.22 7.42 0.96
C LEU A 356 9.20 8.35 1.62
N ALA A 357 8.52 9.19 0.84
CA ALA A 357 7.52 10.13 1.35
C ALA A 357 6.36 9.39 2.04
N TYR A 358 5.91 8.28 1.45
CA TYR A 358 4.95 7.38 2.08
C TYR A 358 5.46 6.86 3.43
N THR A 359 6.68 6.31 3.44
CA THR A 359 7.32 5.74 4.64
C THR A 359 7.51 6.79 5.74
N LEU A 360 7.90 8.01 5.39
CA LEU A 360 8.04 9.13 6.33
C LEU A 360 6.69 9.56 6.91
N LEU A 361 5.61 9.56 6.12
CA LEU A 361 4.27 9.81 6.65
C LEU A 361 3.85 8.71 7.64
N GLN A 362 4.10 7.43 7.31
CA GLN A 362 3.82 6.31 8.21
C GLN A 362 4.62 6.41 9.52
N ALA A 363 5.91 6.75 9.42
CA ALA A 363 6.77 7.03 10.56
C ALA A 363 6.23 8.19 11.41
N HIS A 364 5.82 9.30 10.79
CA HIS A 364 5.23 10.45 11.47
C HIS A 364 3.96 10.07 12.24
N LEU A 365 3.05 9.34 11.59
CA LEU A 365 1.80 8.89 12.21
C LEU A 365 2.07 7.98 13.41
N ARG A 366 3.03 7.07 13.31
CA ARG A 366 3.44 6.20 14.42
C ARG A 366 4.05 7.00 15.57
N LEU A 367 4.97 7.92 15.30
CA LEU A 367 5.60 8.77 16.33
C LEU A 367 4.59 9.68 17.03
N ARG A 368 3.54 10.11 16.31
CA ARG A 368 2.44 10.91 16.86
C ARG A 368 1.33 10.08 17.51
N LYS A 369 1.45 8.76 17.56
CA LYS A 369 0.42 7.82 18.06
C LYS A 369 -0.94 8.03 17.35
N ARG A 370 -0.91 8.25 16.03
CA ARG A 370 -2.07 8.45 15.16
C ARG A 370 -2.21 7.34 14.10
N ALA A 371 -1.98 6.09 14.50
CA ALA A 371 -1.99 4.94 13.60
C ALA A 371 -3.37 4.71 12.94
N GLU A 372 -4.46 5.17 13.56
CA GLU A 372 -5.81 5.13 13.02
C GLU A 372 -5.94 5.87 11.67
N LEU A 373 -5.08 6.86 11.42
CA LEU A 373 -5.05 7.61 10.16
C LEU A 373 -4.43 6.81 9.02
N ASN A 374 -3.71 5.71 9.29
CA ASN A 374 -3.12 4.86 8.24
C ASN A 374 -4.17 4.17 7.37
N ARG A 375 -5.42 4.08 7.84
CA ARG A 375 -6.54 3.54 7.05
C ARG A 375 -7.15 4.56 6.09
N ARG A 376 -6.70 5.82 6.13
CA ARG A 376 -7.22 6.92 5.30
C ARG A 376 -6.33 7.17 4.08
N THR A 377 -6.90 7.81 3.07
CA THR A 377 -6.13 8.34 1.93
C THR A 377 -5.25 9.51 2.37
N ARG A 378 -4.19 9.80 1.60
CA ARG A 378 -3.30 10.94 1.83
C ARG A 378 -4.08 12.23 2.07
N THR A 379 -5.00 12.58 1.18
CA THR A 379 -5.79 13.82 1.27
C THR A 379 -6.59 13.90 2.58
N SER A 380 -7.22 12.80 2.99
CA SER A 380 -7.99 12.77 4.25
C SER A 380 -7.09 12.83 5.48
N ALA A 381 -5.94 12.15 5.48
CA ALA A 381 -4.97 12.21 6.56
C ALA A 381 -4.38 13.63 6.70
N PHE A 382 -3.99 14.26 5.58
CA PHE A 382 -3.49 15.64 5.58
C PHE A 382 -4.54 16.62 6.11
N GLY A 383 -5.82 16.48 5.74
CA GLY A 383 -6.88 17.32 6.30
C GLY A 383 -7.05 17.24 7.82
N LEU A 384 -6.65 16.12 8.45
CA LEU A 384 -6.74 15.90 9.90
C LEU A 384 -5.42 16.17 10.66
N LEU A 385 -4.30 16.16 9.94
CA LEU A 385 -2.98 16.47 10.47
C LEU A 385 -2.63 17.96 10.32
N THR A 386 -3.15 18.61 9.29
CA THR A 386 -2.99 20.05 9.12
C THR A 386 -3.69 20.73 10.28
N PRO A 387 -3.02 21.60 11.04
CA PRO A 387 -3.72 22.40 12.03
C PRO A 387 -4.82 23.17 11.28
N THR A 388 -6.08 22.94 11.65
CA THR A 388 -7.18 23.79 11.18
C THR A 388 -6.92 25.17 11.77
N LEU A 389 -6.20 26.02 11.04
CA LEU A 389 -5.99 27.39 11.46
C LEU A 389 -7.36 28.07 11.41
N GLN A 390 -8.00 28.20 12.57
CA GLN A 390 -9.23 28.98 12.68
C GLN A 390 -8.86 30.44 12.46
N VAL A 391 -9.19 30.95 11.28
CA VAL A 391 -8.97 32.34 10.90
C VAL A 391 -10.31 33.04 10.73
N VAL A 392 -10.34 34.32 11.09
CA VAL A 392 -11.45 35.21 10.81
C VAL A 392 -11.18 35.92 9.49
N ALA A 393 -12.00 35.65 8.49
CA ALA A 393 -11.94 36.35 7.21
C ALA A 393 -12.74 37.66 7.30
N VAL A 394 -12.06 38.80 7.18
CA VAL A 394 -12.68 40.13 7.17
C VAL A 394 -12.69 40.65 5.75
N TYR A 395 -13.88 40.96 5.24
CA TYR A 395 -14.09 41.49 3.90
C TYR A 395 -14.40 42.99 3.96
N TYR A 396 -13.72 43.77 3.12
CA TYR A 396 -14.03 45.18 2.90
C TYR A 396 -13.99 45.48 1.40
N ARG A 397 -15.15 45.76 0.82
CA ARG A 397 -15.34 45.94 -0.63
C ARG A 397 -14.79 44.73 -1.39
N GLN A 398 -13.79 44.91 -2.27
CA GLN A 398 -13.16 43.84 -3.04
C GLN A 398 -11.85 43.33 -2.44
N ARG A 399 -11.60 43.61 -1.15
CA ARG A 399 -10.41 43.15 -0.43
C ARG A 399 -10.81 42.28 0.74
N PHE A 400 -9.96 41.32 1.09
CA PHE A 400 -10.13 40.53 2.29
C PHE A 400 -8.79 40.36 3.02
N CYS A 401 -8.86 40.10 4.32
CA CYS A 401 -7.72 39.72 5.15
C CYS A 401 -8.13 38.54 6.04
N LEU A 402 -7.15 37.69 6.37
CA LEU A 402 -7.33 36.56 7.28
C LEU A 402 -6.57 36.85 8.56
N PHE A 403 -7.27 36.88 9.70
CA PHE A 403 -6.66 37.10 11.01
C PHE A 403 -6.74 35.80 11.83
N SER A 404 -5.69 35.48 12.58
CA SER A 404 -5.82 34.53 13.68
C SER A 404 -6.83 35.04 14.70
N LEU A 405 -7.40 34.15 15.53
CA LEU A 405 -8.30 34.56 16.61
C LEU A 405 -7.65 35.59 17.56
N ALA A 406 -6.35 35.46 17.83
CA ALA A 406 -5.61 36.38 18.69
C ALA A 406 -5.44 37.76 18.04
N GLU A 407 -5.07 37.82 16.76
CA GLU A 407 -4.97 39.10 16.03
C GLU A 407 -6.32 39.78 15.90
N PHE A 408 -7.37 39.01 15.59
CA PHE A 408 -8.73 39.54 15.53
C PHE A 408 -9.17 40.09 16.88
N ALA A 409 -8.96 39.35 17.98
CA ALA A 409 -9.25 39.81 19.33
C ALA A 409 -8.45 41.06 19.71
N GLY A 410 -7.16 41.12 19.36
CA GLY A 410 -6.32 42.30 19.56
C GLY A 410 -6.87 43.53 18.84
N ILE A 411 -7.26 43.38 17.58
CA ILE A 411 -7.90 44.44 16.80
C ILE A 411 -9.17 44.91 17.53
N LEU A 412 -10.05 43.99 17.95
CA LEU A 412 -11.29 44.31 18.67
C LEU A 412 -11.04 45.14 19.94
N LEU A 413 -10.00 44.82 20.70
CA LEU A 413 -9.65 45.50 21.95
C LEU A 413 -9.10 46.91 21.70
N THR A 414 -8.46 47.14 20.56
CA THR A 414 -7.89 48.44 20.17
C THR A 414 -8.82 49.33 19.35
N LEU A 415 -10.04 48.86 19.03
CA LEU A 415 -11.03 49.64 18.29
C LEU A 415 -11.44 50.90 19.04
N GLU A 416 -11.60 52.00 18.30
CA GLU A 416 -12.19 53.24 18.80
C GLU A 416 -13.61 53.02 19.35
N ASP A 417 -13.95 53.73 20.42
CA ASP A 417 -15.23 53.55 21.13
C ASP A 417 -16.46 53.82 20.25
N SER A 418 -16.34 54.64 19.21
CA SER A 418 -17.40 54.91 18.24
C SER A 418 -17.77 53.70 17.37
N ALA A 419 -16.84 52.77 17.16
CA ALA A 419 -17.01 51.59 16.31
C ALA A 419 -17.53 50.36 17.07
N ARG A 420 -17.28 50.29 18.39
CA ARG A 420 -17.64 49.15 19.24
C ARG A 420 -19.15 48.84 19.25
N PRO A 421 -20.07 49.80 19.36
CA PRO A 421 -21.51 49.52 19.39
C PRO A 421 -22.01 48.87 18.08
N LYS A 422 -21.58 49.41 16.93
CA LYS A 422 -21.94 48.90 15.60
C LYS A 422 -21.42 47.49 15.37
N LEU A 423 -20.22 47.20 15.84
CA LEU A 423 -19.62 45.88 15.72
C LEU A 423 -20.30 44.87 16.64
N ASN A 424 -20.61 45.26 17.88
CA ASN A 424 -21.30 44.39 18.84
C ASN A 424 -22.70 44.00 18.33
N GLU A 425 -23.44 44.95 17.74
CA GLU A 425 -24.72 44.66 17.08
C GLU A 425 -24.56 43.65 15.93
N LYS A 426 -23.51 43.81 15.12
CA LYS A 426 -23.23 42.92 13.99
C LYS A 426 -22.79 41.51 14.44
N ILE A 427 -21.99 41.41 15.50
CA ILE A 427 -21.61 40.13 16.11
C ILE A 427 -22.85 39.42 16.66
N ARG A 428 -23.72 40.11 17.41
CA ARG A 428 -24.99 39.54 17.91
C ARG A 428 -25.90 39.05 16.78
N ARG A 429 -25.94 39.78 15.66
CA ARG A 429 -26.69 39.34 14.47
C ARG A 429 -26.08 38.10 13.81
N ILE A 430 -24.75 38.02 13.73
CA ILE A 430 -24.04 36.84 13.22
C ILE A 430 -24.27 35.64 14.15
N GLU A 431 -24.20 35.84 15.46
CA GLU A 431 -24.48 34.81 16.48
C GLU A 431 -25.90 34.27 16.33
N LYS A 432 -26.91 35.15 16.23
CA LYS A 432 -28.30 34.76 15.99
C LYS A 432 -28.49 34.01 14.67
N ASN A 433 -27.79 34.40 13.61
CA ASN A 433 -27.82 33.71 12.32
C ASN A 433 -27.10 32.36 12.34
N LEU A 434 -26.01 32.22 13.11
CA LEU A 434 -25.29 30.96 13.31
C LEU A 434 -26.17 29.94 14.04
N TYR A 435 -26.86 30.35 15.11
CA TYR A 435 -27.84 29.50 15.79
C TYR A 435 -29.00 29.10 14.86
N SER A 436 -29.51 30.04 14.06
CA SER A 436 -30.54 29.76 13.04
C SER A 436 -30.07 28.81 11.92
N LEU A 437 -28.81 28.89 11.50
CA LEU A 437 -28.19 28.00 10.51
C LEU A 437 -27.90 26.60 11.07
N LEU A 438 -27.66 26.48 12.38
CA LEU A 438 -27.55 25.18 13.06
C LEU A 438 -28.91 24.50 13.23
N GLU A 439 -29.98 25.27 13.47
CA GLU A 439 -31.36 24.77 13.52
C GLU A 439 -31.91 24.37 12.15
N ASN A 440 -31.51 25.06 11.07
CA ASN A 440 -31.94 24.80 9.69
C ASN A 440 -30.77 24.45 8.77
N ALA A 441 -29.85 23.60 9.23
CA ALA A 441 -28.72 23.17 8.42
C ALA A 441 -29.22 22.40 7.19
N ARG A 442 -29.31 23.08 6.04
CA ARG A 442 -29.58 22.41 4.76
C ARG A 442 -28.42 21.44 4.50
N PRO A 443 -28.71 20.16 4.23
CA PRO A 443 -27.66 19.22 3.91
C PRO A 443 -26.92 19.66 2.63
N PRO A 444 -25.59 19.48 2.55
CA PRO A 444 -24.78 19.93 1.42
C PRO A 444 -25.13 19.28 0.08
#